data_AF-A0A9E7GMX5-F1
#
_entry.id   AF-A0A9E7GMX5-F1
#
_cell.length_a   1.000
_cell.length_b   1.000
_cell.length_c   1.000
_cell.angle_alpha   90.00
_cell.angle_beta   90.00
_cell.angle_gamma   90.00
#
_symmetry.space_group_name_H-M   'P 1'
#
loop_
_entity.id
_entity.type
_entity.pdbx_description
1 polymer ?
#
loop_
_entity_poly.entity_id
_entity_poly.type
_entity_poly.pdbx_seq_one_letter_code
_entity_poly.pdbx_strand_id
1 'polypeptide(L)'
;MTALKVKLLAMFLTGKSFFQRTHYEILSVEEHASYDEIRASYKAAILNSHPDKLHKKSDASTDHQRDFLDVQKAWEVLSDSMSRANYDKELQSMRQELEVPATEIELGDMSVESVGDFEELFYECRCGDYFSITWSEVKEMGIILDKESVEVHSSTVSLPASVLIPCGSCSLKVCLTIDGSS
;
A
#
# COMPACT_ATOMS: atom_id res chain seq x y z
N MET A 1 -6.17 5.64 18.11
CA MET A 1 -6.87 4.79 17.10
C MET A 1 -6.55 5.24 15.67
N THR A 2 -5.28 5.52 15.37
CA THR A 2 -4.84 6.09 14.08
C THR A 2 -3.70 5.28 13.46
N ALA A 3 -3.61 3.98 13.78
CA ALA A 3 -2.61 3.06 13.21
C ALA A 3 -2.96 2.59 11.78
N LEU A 4 -4.12 2.99 11.23
CA LEU A 4 -4.60 2.51 9.92
C LEU A 4 -4.20 3.43 8.75
N LYS A 5 -3.78 4.68 9.01
CA LYS A 5 -3.39 5.64 7.96
C LYS A 5 -1.92 5.51 7.52
N VAL A 6 -1.05 5.03 8.41
CA VAL A 6 0.41 4.94 8.15
C VAL A 6 0.74 3.81 7.17
N LYS A 7 -0.07 2.74 7.16
CA LYS A 7 0.16 1.54 6.33
C LYS A 7 0.00 1.76 4.82
N LEU A 8 -0.51 2.91 4.39
CA LEU A 8 -0.86 3.21 3.00
C LEU A 8 0.30 3.86 2.21
N LEU A 9 1.25 4.50 2.87
CA LEU A 9 2.27 5.35 2.21
C LEU A 9 3.58 4.61 1.85
N ALA A 10 3.69 3.36 2.26
CA ALA A 10 4.95 2.64 2.43
C ALA A 10 5.40 1.76 1.24
N MET A 11 4.76 1.83 0.08
CA MET A 11 4.93 0.82 -0.97
C MET A 11 5.13 1.38 -2.37
N PHE A 12 6.32 1.87 -2.69
CA PHE A 12 6.76 1.90 -4.08
C PHE A 12 8.27 1.78 -4.14
N LEU A 13 8.81 0.62 -4.52
CA LEU A 13 9.70 0.45 -5.68
C LEU A 13 9.54 -0.98 -6.23
N THR A 14 9.40 -1.08 -7.56
CA THR A 14 9.06 -2.27 -8.39
C THR A 14 7.60 -2.69 -8.51
N GLY A 15 6.86 -1.99 -9.40
CA GLY A 15 5.99 -2.62 -10.41
C GLY A 15 4.85 -3.60 -10.02
N LYS A 16 4.52 -3.81 -8.74
CA LYS A 16 3.37 -4.65 -8.31
C LYS A 16 2.73 -4.14 -7.02
N SER A 17 1.51 -3.64 -7.20
CA SER A 17 0.38 -3.56 -6.26
C SER A 17 0.61 -2.94 -4.87
N PHE A 18 0.00 -1.77 -4.69
CA PHE A 18 -0.73 -1.37 -3.47
C PHE A 18 -1.31 -2.62 -2.77
N PHE A 19 -1.10 -2.79 -1.46
CA PHE A 19 -1.43 -4.00 -0.68
C PHE A 19 -2.94 -4.41 -0.64
N GLN A 20 -3.80 -3.81 -1.45
CA GLN A 20 -5.20 -4.22 -1.66
C GLN A 20 -5.51 -4.13 -3.15
N ARG A 21 -5.97 -5.24 -3.73
CA ARG A 21 -6.49 -5.25 -5.10
C ARG A 21 -7.64 -4.24 -5.19
N THR A 22 -7.67 -3.42 -6.22
CA THR A 22 -8.81 -2.53 -6.48
C THR A 22 -10.07 -3.37 -6.73
N HIS A 23 -11.26 -2.77 -6.60
CA HIS A 23 -12.50 -3.48 -6.94
C HIS A 23 -12.54 -3.91 -8.41
N TYR A 24 -11.90 -3.14 -9.30
CA TYR A 24 -11.74 -3.47 -10.71
C TYR A 24 -10.83 -4.69 -10.90
N GLU A 25 -9.70 -4.76 -10.19
CA GLU A 25 -8.79 -5.92 -10.22
C GLU A 25 -9.42 -7.17 -9.60
N ILE A 26 -10.18 -7.03 -8.51
CA ILE A 26 -10.93 -8.12 -7.88
C ILE A 26 -11.93 -8.74 -8.87
N LEU A 27 -12.64 -7.90 -9.63
CA LEU A 27 -13.54 -8.34 -10.70
C LEU A 27 -12.82 -8.59 -12.02
N SER A 28 -11.50 -8.43 -12.11
CA SER A 28 -10.71 -8.62 -13.32
C SER A 28 -11.26 -7.87 -14.54
N VAL A 29 -11.64 -6.61 -14.34
CA VAL A 29 -12.14 -5.70 -15.37
C VAL A 29 -11.33 -4.40 -15.35
N GLU A 30 -11.35 -3.69 -16.48
CA GLU A 30 -10.73 -2.38 -16.59
C GLU A 30 -11.53 -1.30 -15.85
N GLU A 31 -10.87 -0.21 -15.42
CA GLU A 31 -11.54 0.93 -14.75
C GLU A 31 -12.60 1.62 -15.63
N HIS A 32 -12.45 1.54 -16.94
CA HIS A 32 -13.38 2.08 -17.93
C HIS A 32 -14.43 1.05 -18.39
N ALA A 33 -14.50 -0.13 -17.75
CA ALA A 33 -15.47 -1.16 -18.10
C ALA A 33 -16.91 -0.66 -17.95
N SER A 34 -17.75 -1.06 -18.89
CA SER A 34 -19.19 -0.82 -18.86
C SER A 34 -19.87 -1.60 -17.75
N TYR A 35 -21.09 -1.18 -17.37
CA TYR A 35 -21.89 -1.92 -16.38
C TYR A 35 -22.12 -3.37 -16.78
N ASP A 36 -22.34 -3.64 -18.07
CA ASP A 36 -22.60 -5.00 -18.56
C ASP A 36 -21.35 -5.89 -18.45
N GLU A 37 -20.16 -5.35 -18.69
CA GLU A 37 -18.88 -6.05 -18.51
C GLU A 37 -18.61 -6.36 -17.03
N ILE A 38 -18.81 -5.38 -16.15
CA ILE A 38 -18.69 -5.56 -14.69
C ILE A 38 -19.66 -6.64 -14.21
N ARG A 39 -20.91 -6.62 -14.68
CA ARG A 39 -21.94 -7.60 -14.33
C ARG A 39 -21.63 -8.99 -14.86
N ALA A 40 -21.11 -9.10 -16.09
CA ALA A 40 -20.69 -10.37 -16.65
C ALA A 40 -19.54 -10.98 -15.86
N SER A 41 -18.54 -10.16 -15.52
CA SER A 41 -17.37 -10.62 -14.76
C SER A 41 -17.73 -11.02 -13.33
N TYR A 42 -18.58 -10.25 -12.64
CA TYR A 42 -19.09 -10.60 -11.31
C TYR A 42 -19.76 -11.98 -11.29
N LYS A 43 -20.63 -12.26 -12.27
CA LYS A 43 -21.28 -13.58 -12.39
C LYS A 43 -20.26 -14.71 -12.56
N ALA A 44 -19.25 -14.50 -13.40
CA ALA A 44 -18.18 -15.46 -13.60
C ALA A 44 -17.35 -15.66 -12.32
N ALA A 45 -16.99 -14.57 -11.63
CA ALA A 45 -16.22 -14.59 -10.39
C ALA A 45 -16.96 -15.36 -9.28
N ILE A 46 -18.25 -15.09 -9.06
CA ILE A 46 -19.08 -15.80 -8.07
C ILE A 46 -19.18 -17.30 -8.39
N LEU A 47 -19.34 -17.67 -9.67
CA LEU A 47 -19.39 -19.08 -10.07
C LEU A 47 -18.05 -19.82 -9.88
N ASN A 48 -16.95 -19.09 -9.79
CA ASN A 48 -15.62 -19.64 -9.55
C ASN A 48 -15.26 -19.65 -8.05
N SER A 49 -15.77 -18.70 -7.27
CA SER A 49 -15.54 -18.57 -5.83
C SER A 49 -16.61 -19.25 -4.95
N HIS A 50 -17.68 -19.80 -5.53
CA HIS A 50 -18.77 -20.42 -4.76
C HIS A 50 -18.30 -21.63 -3.92
N PRO A 51 -18.57 -21.66 -2.60
CA PRO A 51 -18.08 -22.70 -1.69
C PRO A 51 -18.56 -24.11 -2.05
N ASP A 52 -19.73 -24.25 -2.69
CA ASP A 52 -20.30 -25.54 -3.11
C ASP A 52 -19.46 -26.27 -4.18
N LYS A 53 -18.71 -25.52 -5.03
CA LYS A 53 -17.74 -26.11 -5.96
C LYS A 53 -16.46 -26.59 -5.26
N LEU A 54 -16.16 -26.01 -4.08
CA LEU A 54 -14.97 -26.28 -3.29
C LEU A 54 -15.13 -27.47 -2.34
N HIS A 55 -16.35 -27.86 -1.96
CA HIS A 55 -16.59 -29.07 -1.14
C HIS A 55 -16.12 -30.38 -1.78
N LYS A 56 -15.75 -30.40 -3.07
CA LYS A 56 -15.15 -31.57 -3.77
C LYS A 56 -13.63 -31.61 -3.73
N LYS A 57 -12.95 -30.57 -3.26
CA LYS A 57 -11.50 -30.53 -3.07
C LYS A 57 -11.23 -30.32 -1.58
N SER A 58 -10.54 -31.26 -0.94
CA SER A 58 -10.29 -31.32 0.50
C SER A 58 -9.41 -30.18 1.08
N ASP A 59 -9.17 -29.11 0.32
CA ASP A 59 -8.39 -27.94 0.69
C ASP A 59 -9.26 -26.68 0.55
N ALA A 60 -10.34 -26.60 1.33
CA ALA A 60 -11.09 -25.36 1.49
C ALA A 60 -10.30 -24.42 2.41
N SER A 61 -9.24 -23.81 1.87
CA SER A 61 -8.39 -22.85 2.58
C SER A 61 -9.16 -21.56 2.89
N THR A 62 -8.75 -20.87 3.97
CA THR A 62 -9.23 -19.55 4.39
C THR A 62 -9.18 -18.50 3.27
N ASP A 63 -8.31 -18.70 2.27
CA ASP A 63 -8.13 -17.78 1.14
C ASP A 63 -9.34 -17.75 0.19
N HIS A 64 -10.01 -18.88 -0.02
CA HIS A 64 -11.16 -18.93 -0.93
C HIS A 64 -12.41 -18.21 -0.38
N GLN A 65 -12.60 -18.25 0.94
CA GLN A 65 -13.69 -17.50 1.59
C GLN A 65 -13.43 -15.99 1.53
N ARG A 66 -12.17 -15.56 1.63
CA ARG A 66 -11.76 -14.16 1.47
C ARG A 66 -12.02 -13.68 0.05
N ASP A 67 -11.65 -14.46 -0.96
CA ASP A 67 -11.91 -14.13 -2.37
C ASP A 67 -13.42 -13.96 -2.68
N PHE A 68 -14.29 -14.81 -2.13
CA PHE A 68 -15.74 -14.65 -2.31
C PHE A 68 -16.26 -13.33 -1.72
N LEU A 69 -15.86 -13.01 -0.49
CA LEU A 69 -16.27 -11.77 0.18
C LEU A 69 -15.74 -10.53 -0.54
N ASP A 70 -14.52 -10.58 -1.04
CA ASP A 70 -13.91 -9.46 -1.77
C ASP A 70 -14.62 -9.24 -3.12
N VAL A 71 -14.99 -10.32 -3.84
CA VAL A 71 -15.81 -10.24 -5.05
C VAL A 71 -17.18 -9.61 -4.76
N GLN A 72 -17.82 -9.97 -3.65
CA GLN A 72 -19.12 -9.40 -3.27
C GLN A 72 -19.00 -7.89 -2.98
N LYS A 73 -18.01 -7.48 -2.17
CA LYS A 73 -17.75 -6.06 -1.87
C LYS A 73 -17.46 -5.26 -3.14
N ALA A 74 -16.64 -5.80 -4.04
CA ALA A 74 -16.32 -5.14 -5.30
C ALA A 74 -17.59 -4.91 -6.15
N TRP A 75 -18.51 -5.88 -6.17
CA TRP A 75 -19.80 -5.72 -6.83
C TRP A 75 -20.70 -4.69 -6.16
N GLU A 76 -20.79 -4.68 -4.83
CA GLU A 76 -21.58 -3.69 -4.07
C GLU A 76 -21.16 -2.25 -4.41
N VAL A 77 -19.86 -2.02 -4.63
CA VAL A 77 -19.33 -0.69 -5.00
C VAL A 77 -19.47 -0.42 -6.50
N LEU A 78 -19.12 -1.36 -7.38
CA LEU A 78 -19.03 -1.10 -8.82
C LEU A 78 -20.37 -1.23 -9.56
N SER A 79 -21.38 -1.85 -8.96
CA SER A 79 -22.68 -2.06 -9.60
C SER A 79 -23.60 -0.84 -9.56
N ASP A 80 -23.46 0.05 -8.59
CA ASP A 80 -24.19 1.31 -8.55
C ASP A 80 -23.34 2.47 -9.08
N SER A 81 -23.97 3.32 -9.89
CA SER A 81 -23.28 4.43 -10.55
C SER A 81 -22.74 5.48 -9.57
N MET A 82 -23.44 5.72 -8.46
CA MET A 82 -23.05 6.72 -7.47
C MET A 82 -21.92 6.20 -6.58
N SER A 83 -22.01 4.94 -6.12
CA SER A 83 -20.93 4.31 -5.36
C SER A 83 -19.66 4.17 -6.19
N ARG A 84 -19.77 3.77 -7.47
CA ARG A 84 -18.64 3.68 -8.39
C ARG A 84 -17.97 5.05 -8.58
N ALA A 85 -18.76 6.10 -8.83
CA ALA A 85 -18.21 7.44 -9.00
C ALA A 85 -17.50 7.97 -7.73
N ASN A 86 -17.99 7.62 -6.55
CA ASN A 86 -17.31 7.96 -5.30
C ASN A 86 -16.01 7.18 -5.12
N TYR A 87 -16.02 5.89 -5.44
CA TYR A 87 -14.83 5.04 -5.43
C TYR A 87 -13.76 5.53 -6.41
N ASP A 88 -14.16 5.91 -7.63
CA ASP A 88 -13.25 6.45 -8.64
C ASP A 88 -12.58 7.76 -8.17
N LYS A 89 -13.33 8.63 -7.48
CA LYS A 89 -12.77 9.84 -6.86
C LYS A 89 -11.77 9.52 -5.74
N GLU A 90 -12.06 8.52 -4.92
CA GLU A 90 -11.14 8.06 -3.87
C GLU A 90 -9.86 7.53 -4.50
N LEU A 91 -9.95 6.64 -5.49
CA LEU A 91 -8.80 6.14 -6.25
C LEU A 91 -7.99 7.27 -6.88
N GLN A 92 -8.65 8.27 -7.47
CA GLN A 92 -7.98 9.43 -8.05
C GLN A 92 -7.27 10.27 -6.99
N SER A 93 -7.90 10.51 -5.84
CA SER A 93 -7.28 11.23 -4.71
C SER A 93 -6.05 10.49 -4.19
N MET A 94 -6.15 9.17 -4.04
CA MET A 94 -5.03 8.32 -3.62
C MET A 94 -3.87 8.40 -4.62
N ARG A 95 -4.16 8.43 -5.92
CA ARG A 95 -3.13 8.61 -6.98
C ARG A 95 -2.48 9.99 -6.92
N GLN A 96 -3.27 11.05 -6.78
CA GLN A 96 -2.76 12.43 -6.71
C GLN A 96 -1.95 12.69 -5.44
N GLU A 97 -2.31 12.04 -4.34
CA GLU A 97 -1.52 12.08 -3.11
C GLU A 97 -0.10 11.50 -3.26
N LEU A 98 0.16 10.76 -4.34
CA LEU A 98 1.47 10.20 -4.70
C LEU A 98 2.26 11.08 -5.69
N GLU A 99 1.64 12.10 -6.29
CA GLU A 99 2.25 12.94 -7.35
C GLU A 99 2.77 14.31 -6.86
N VAL A 100 2.69 14.61 -5.56
CA VAL A 100 3.33 15.82 -5.02
C VAL A 100 4.85 15.63 -5.05
N PRO A 101 5.67 16.62 -5.46
CA PRO A 101 7.12 16.58 -5.24
C PRO A 101 7.35 16.62 -3.73
N ALA A 102 7.30 15.44 -3.12
CA ALA A 102 7.83 15.20 -1.81
C ALA A 102 9.30 15.62 -1.87
N THR A 103 9.72 16.47 -0.95
CA THR A 103 11.15 16.80 -0.87
C THR A 103 11.90 15.49 -0.69
N GLU A 104 12.82 15.20 -1.60
CA GLU A 104 13.67 14.03 -1.51
C GLU A 104 14.69 14.26 -0.41
N ILE A 105 14.83 13.26 0.46
CA ILE A 105 15.73 13.26 1.61
C ILE A 105 16.48 11.94 1.56
N GLU A 106 17.81 12.01 1.61
CA GLU A 106 18.63 10.80 1.65
C GLU A 106 18.65 10.24 3.07
N LEU A 107 18.85 8.93 3.21
CA LEU A 107 18.97 8.30 4.54
C LEU A 107 20.04 8.97 5.43
N GLY A 108 21.12 9.49 4.83
CA GLY A 108 22.18 10.20 5.54
C GLY A 108 21.76 11.56 6.12
N ASP A 109 20.66 12.15 5.63
CA ASP A 109 20.14 13.44 6.11
C ASP A 109 19.21 13.27 7.32
N MET A 110 18.79 12.05 7.66
CA MET A 110 17.93 11.78 8.81
C MET A 110 18.73 11.70 10.11
N SER A 111 18.17 12.25 11.17
CA SER A 111 18.69 12.07 12.53
C SER A 111 18.13 10.80 13.16
N VAL A 112 18.92 10.13 14.00
CA VAL A 112 18.51 8.90 14.68
C VAL A 112 18.36 9.19 16.17
N GLU A 113 17.21 8.87 16.75
CA GLU A 113 17.01 8.87 18.21
C GLU A 113 16.71 7.46 18.71
N SER A 114 17.31 7.11 19.85
CA SER A 114 17.05 5.85 20.55
C SER A 114 16.11 6.13 21.72
N VAL A 115 14.82 5.85 21.56
CA VAL A 115 13.83 5.95 22.63
C VAL A 115 13.63 4.55 23.22
N GLY A 116 14.46 4.21 24.21
CA GLY A 116 14.48 2.87 24.80
C GLY A 116 15.06 1.83 23.84
N ASP A 117 14.32 0.75 23.58
CA ASP A 117 14.72 -0.32 22.63
C ASP A 117 14.29 -0.02 21.18
N PHE A 118 13.63 1.11 20.94
CA PHE A 118 13.21 1.53 19.60
C PHE A 118 14.15 2.62 19.09
N GLU A 119 14.65 2.43 17.88
CA GLU A 119 15.30 3.48 17.12
C GLU A 119 14.24 4.14 16.23
N GLU A 120 14.34 5.45 16.06
CA GLU A 120 13.46 6.24 15.20
C GLU A 120 14.32 7.18 14.35
N LEU A 121 14.04 7.20 13.05
CA LEU A 121 14.64 8.15 12.11
C LEU A 121 13.71 9.35 12.02
N PHE A 122 14.25 10.57 12.13
CA PHE A 122 13.47 11.79 12.00
C PHE A 122 14.17 12.88 11.18
N TYR A 123 13.36 13.76 10.60
CA TYR A 123 13.80 14.94 9.84
C TYR A 123 12.91 16.13 10.18
N GLU A 124 13.50 17.32 10.35
CA GLU A 124 12.78 18.53 10.73
C GLU A 124 11.86 19.02 9.60
N CYS A 125 10.59 19.19 9.92
CA CYS A 125 9.63 19.84 9.04
C CYS A 125 9.68 21.36 9.24
N ARG A 126 9.45 22.10 8.15
CA ARG A 126 9.39 23.57 8.16
C ARG A 126 8.24 24.14 9.00
N CYS A 127 7.29 23.31 9.44
CA CYS A 127 6.25 23.72 10.38
C CYS A 127 6.68 23.67 11.85
N GLY A 128 7.87 23.14 12.16
CA GLY A 128 8.39 22.98 13.52
C GLY A 128 8.08 21.63 14.17
N ASP A 129 7.48 20.69 13.44
CA ASP A 129 7.33 19.28 13.84
C ASP A 129 8.26 18.40 13.00
N TYR A 130 8.13 17.07 13.05
CA TYR A 130 9.02 16.13 12.39
C TYR A 130 8.30 15.26 11.36
N PHE A 131 9.10 14.80 10.40
CA PHE A 131 8.83 13.59 9.64
C PHE A 131 9.57 12.47 10.36
N SER A 132 8.87 11.41 10.78
CA SER A 132 9.53 10.30 11.47
C SER A 132 9.08 8.94 10.95
N ILE A 133 9.99 7.97 11.04
CA ILE A 133 9.76 6.58 10.69
C ILE A 133 10.60 5.68 11.60
N THR A 134 9.99 4.64 12.13
CA THR A 134 10.67 3.66 12.99
C THR A 134 11.35 2.57 12.16
N TRP A 135 12.39 1.94 12.73
CA TRP A 135 13.05 0.82 12.05
C TRP A 135 12.13 -0.39 11.86
N SER A 136 11.13 -0.55 12.72
CA SER A 136 10.09 -1.56 12.55
C SER A 136 9.26 -1.31 11.29
N GLU A 137 8.89 -0.06 11.03
CA GLU A 137 8.14 0.32 9.81
C GLU A 137 8.99 0.12 8.56
N VAL A 138 10.28 0.50 8.60
CA VAL A 138 11.22 0.25 7.50
C VAL A 138 11.37 -1.26 7.21
N LYS A 139 11.46 -2.09 8.26
CA LYS A 139 11.52 -3.56 8.12
C LYS A 139 10.22 -4.15 7.57
N GLU A 140 9.06 -3.64 7.96
CA GLU A 140 7.77 -4.05 7.39
C GLU A 140 7.67 -3.74 5.89
N MET A 141 8.42 -2.74 5.41
CA MET A 141 8.55 -2.42 3.97
C MET A 141 9.50 -3.36 3.22
N GLY A 142 10.08 -4.37 3.89
CA GLY A 142 11.02 -5.29 3.30
C GLY A 142 12.43 -4.71 3.13
N ILE A 143 12.73 -3.60 3.80
CA ILE A 143 14.04 -2.96 3.81
C ILE A 143 14.78 -3.43 5.06
N ILE A 144 15.86 -4.18 4.86
CA ILE A 144 16.75 -4.64 5.93
C ILE A 144 17.90 -3.64 6.02
N LEU A 145 18.02 -2.96 7.15
CA LEU A 145 19.11 -2.05 7.44
C LEU A 145 19.93 -2.65 8.59
N ASP A 146 21.23 -2.90 8.36
CA ASP A 146 22.15 -3.43 9.35
C ASP A 146 22.84 -2.28 10.14
N LYS A 147 23.04 -2.47 11.45
CA LYS A 147 23.44 -1.41 12.40
C LYS A 147 24.89 -0.90 12.28
N GLU A 148 25.74 -1.52 11.47
CA GLU A 148 27.18 -1.20 11.40
C GLU A 148 27.70 -0.82 10.01
N SER A 149 26.88 -0.96 8.98
CA SER A 149 27.14 -0.51 7.62
C SER A 149 25.78 -0.37 6.94
N VAL A 150 25.57 0.71 6.19
CA VAL A 150 24.36 0.91 5.37
C VAL A 150 24.39 -0.09 4.21
N GLU A 151 24.28 -1.37 4.53
CA GLU A 151 24.28 -2.48 3.60
C GLU A 151 22.88 -3.07 3.58
N VAL A 152 22.21 -2.86 2.45
CA VAL A 152 20.85 -3.35 2.22
C VAL A 152 20.92 -4.79 1.73
N HIS A 153 20.61 -5.75 2.60
CA HIS A 153 20.48 -7.15 2.22
C HIS A 153 19.09 -7.42 1.63
N SER A 154 18.96 -7.31 0.30
CA SER A 154 17.71 -7.63 -0.40
C SER A 154 17.51 -9.14 -0.54
N SER A 155 16.39 -9.65 -0.02
CA SER A 155 15.84 -10.95 -0.48
C SER A 155 14.72 -10.77 -1.52
N THR A 156 14.12 -9.57 -1.65
CA THR A 156 12.88 -9.38 -2.44
C THR A 156 12.67 -8.00 -3.10
N VAL A 157 13.55 -7.00 -2.96
CA VAL A 157 13.35 -5.63 -3.49
C VAL A 157 14.54 -5.17 -4.35
N SER A 158 14.27 -4.64 -5.55
CA SER A 158 15.30 -3.98 -6.38
C SER A 158 15.57 -2.59 -5.82
N LEU A 159 16.83 -2.30 -5.50
CA LEU A 159 17.27 -0.95 -5.13
C LEU A 159 17.33 -0.02 -6.35
N PRO A 160 17.19 1.31 -6.19
CA PRO A 160 16.96 2.03 -4.92
C PRO A 160 15.60 1.71 -4.29
N ALA A 161 15.36 2.08 -3.02
CA ALA A 161 14.04 2.01 -2.36
C ALA A 161 13.60 3.43 -1.96
N SER A 162 12.30 3.75 -2.03
CA SER A 162 11.78 5.07 -1.67
C SER A 162 10.54 4.97 -0.80
N VAL A 163 10.46 5.78 0.26
CA VAL A 163 9.36 5.77 1.23
C VAL A 163 8.82 7.18 1.41
N LEU A 164 7.51 7.36 1.31
CA LEU A 164 6.87 8.63 1.64
C LEU A 164 6.64 8.72 3.16
N ILE A 165 7.10 9.81 3.77
CA ILE A 165 6.94 10.09 5.20
C ILE A 165 6.08 11.35 5.37
N PRO A 166 4.90 11.26 6.01
CA PRO A 166 4.09 12.44 6.31
C PRO A 166 4.60 13.18 7.55
N CYS A 167 4.37 14.49 7.62
CA CYS A 167 4.63 15.25 8.83
C CYS A 167 3.59 14.94 9.91
N GLY A 168 4.01 14.88 11.18
CA GLY A 168 3.11 14.66 12.32
C GLY A 168 2.04 15.75 12.52
N SER A 169 2.33 17.00 12.11
CA SER A 169 1.49 18.17 12.40
C SER A 169 0.97 18.93 11.18
N CYS A 170 1.35 18.57 9.95
CA CYS A 170 0.87 19.28 8.77
C CYS A 170 0.65 18.34 7.57
N SER A 171 0.26 18.91 6.43
CA SER A 171 -0.01 18.16 5.20
C SER A 171 1.22 17.93 4.32
N LEU A 172 2.42 18.34 4.76
CA LEU A 172 3.65 18.09 4.02
C LEU A 172 4.04 16.62 4.07
N LYS A 173 4.70 16.17 3.01
CA LYS A 173 5.24 14.83 2.83
C LYS A 173 6.66 14.95 2.26
N VAL A 174 7.54 14.04 2.65
CA VAL A 174 8.91 13.91 2.14
C VAL A 174 9.13 12.50 1.62
N CYS A 175 10.04 12.34 0.66
CA CYS A 175 10.39 11.04 0.09
C CYS A 175 11.78 10.67 0.58
N LEU A 176 11.85 9.69 1.47
CA LEU A 176 13.11 9.11 1.92
C LEU A 176 13.63 8.17 0.85
N THR A 177 14.79 8.49 0.27
CA THR A 177 15.50 7.61 -0.67
C THR A 177 16.53 6.78 0.09
N ILE A 178 16.51 5.47 -0.18
CA ILE A 178 17.41 4.48 0.42
C ILE A 178 18.15 3.83 -0.74
N ASP A 179 19.34 4.35 -0.99
CA ASP A 179 20.24 3.81 -2.01
C ASP A 179 21.06 2.64 -1.44
N GLY A 180 21.25 1.61 -2.27
CA GLY A 180 21.99 0.40 -1.90
C GLY A 180 23.51 0.54 -1.95
N SER A 181 24.03 1.76 -2.02
CA SER A 181 25.45 2.04 -2.22
C SER A 181 25.99 2.86 -1.06
N SER A 182 26.73 2.19 -0.17
CA SER A 182 27.89 2.76 0.51
C SER A 182 29.14 2.07 -0.02
#